data_AF-A0A383DE28-F1
#
_entry.id   AF-A0A383DE28-F1
#
_cell.length_a   1.000
_cell.length_b   1.000
_cell.length_c   1.000
_cell.angle_alpha   90.00
_cell.angle_beta   90.00
_cell.angle_gamma   90.00
#
_symmetry.space_group_name_H-M   'P 1'
#
loop_
_entity.id
_entity.type
_entity.pdbx_description
1 polymer ?
#
loop_
_entity_poly.entity_id
_entity_poly.type
_entity_poly.pdbx_seq_one_letter_code
_entity_poly.pdbx_strand_id
1 'polypeptide(L)' 'MKTVFVIGSNSFSVSDFIDLLLGTNRYNVVGMSRSPEKKELFLPYKKRLNSSNFEFHQIDLNHDMLKL' A
#
# COMPACT_ATOMS: atom_id res chain seq x y z
N MET A 1 6.04 4.10 15.93
CA MET A 1 6.00 3.25 14.72
C MET A 1 6.71 3.98 13.59
N LYS A 2 7.42 3.26 12.70
CA LYS A 2 8.02 3.85 11.50
C LYS A 2 7.03 3.78 10.34
N THR A 3 7.05 4.77 9.46
CA THR A 3 6.25 4.77 8.23
C THR A 3 7.08 4.24 7.06
N VAL A 4 6.50 3.33 6.27
CA VAL A 4 7.10 2.78 5.06
C VAL A 4 6.25 3.19 3.87
N PHE A 5 6.87 3.94 2.95
CA PHE A 5 6.26 4.30 1.67
C PHE A 5 6.59 3.25 0.61
N VAL A 6 5.57 2.76 -0.08
CA VAL A 6 5.70 1.63 -1.00
C VAL A 6 5.17 2.01 -2.38
N ILE A 7 6.07 2.14 -3.34
CA ILE A 7 5.75 2.45 -4.74
C ILE A 7 5.38 1.18 -5.49
N GLY A 8 4.34 1.24 -6.33
CA GLY A 8 3.87 0.09 -7.09
C GLY A 8 3.03 -0.89 -6.26
N SER A 9 2.27 -0.36 -5.29
CA SER A 9 1.47 -1.15 -4.33
C SER A 9 0.44 -2.09 -4.95
N ASN A 10 0.03 -1.84 -6.20
CA ASN A 10 -0.88 -2.69 -6.96
C ASN A 10 -0.20 -3.90 -7.64
N SER A 11 1.12 -4.03 -7.58
CA SER A 11 1.82 -5.19 -8.13
C SER A 11 1.71 -6.40 -7.21
N PHE A 12 1.84 -7.60 -7.77
CA PHE A 12 1.69 -8.86 -7.03
C PHE A 12 2.69 -8.97 -5.87
N SER A 13 3.99 -8.82 -6.14
CA SER A 13 5.02 -8.94 -5.11
C SER A 13 4.96 -7.85 -4.04
N VAL A 14 4.55 -6.64 -4.44
CA VAL A 14 4.46 -5.51 -3.51
C VAL A 14 3.22 -5.60 -2.63
N SER A 15 2.10 -6.11 -3.14
CA SER A 15 0.91 -6.33 -2.32
C SER A 15 1.16 -7.40 -1.24
N ASP A 16 1.92 -8.45 -1.56
CA ASP A 16 2.41 -9.44 -0.58
C ASP A 16 3.39 -8.81 0.44
N PHE A 17 4.28 -7.93 0.00
CA PHE A 17 5.19 -7.22 0.90
C PHE A 17 4.45 -6.30 1.88
N ILE A 18 3.45 -5.56 1.39
CA ILE A 18 2.57 -4.74 2.24
C ILE A 18 1.87 -5.64 3.27
N ASP A 19 1.30 -6.76 2.82
CA ASP A 19 0.65 -7.73 3.71
C ASP A 19 1.60 -8.20 4.82
N LEU A 20 2.83 -8.58 4.45
CA LEU A 20 3.87 -8.98 5.39
C LEU A 20 4.15 -7.87 6.44
N LEU A 21 4.32 -6.63 6.00
CA LEU A 21 4.60 -5.51 6.91
C LEU A 21 3.46 -5.26 7.89
N LEU A 22 2.21 -5.26 7.40
CA LEU A 22 1.03 -5.08 8.25
C LEU A 22 0.91 -6.19 9.29
N GLY A 23 1.28 -7.43 8.94
CA GLY A 23 1.31 -8.55 9.88
C GLY A 23 2.26 -8.40 11.06
N THR A 24 3.28 -7.54 10.95
CA THR A 24 4.18 -7.27 12.07
C THR A 24 3.59 -6.33 13.11
N ASN A 25 2.58 -5.52 12.73
CA ASN A 25 2.02 -4.43 13.52
C ASN A 25 3.08 -3.40 14.04
N ARG A 26 4.25 -3.31 13.38
CA ARG A 26 5.35 -2.40 13.76
C ARG A 26 5.44 -1.15 12.89
N TYR A 27 4.75 -1.17 11.76
CA TYR A 27 4.85 -0.15 10.71
C TYR A 27 3.48 0.43 10.38
N ASN A 28 3.49 1.71 10.04
CA ASN A 28 2.47 2.32 9.21
C ASN A 28 2.91 2.16 7.75
N VAL A 29 2.03 1.71 6.87
CA VAL A 29 2.37 1.43 5.47
C VAL A 29 1.52 2.33 4.58
N VAL A 30 2.19 3.09 3.71
CA VAL A 30 1.55 3.97 2.73
C VAL A 30 1.87 3.42 1.35
N GLY A 31 0.88 2.81 0.70
CA GLY A 31 1.00 2.26 -0.64
C GLY A 31 0.62 3.28 -1.71
N MET A 32 1.40 3.37 -2.80
CA MET A 32 1.06 4.22 -3.93
C MET A 32 1.17 3.52 -5.28
N SER A 33 0.26 3.86 -6.19
CA SER A 33 0.24 3.34 -7.55
C SER A 33 -0.46 4.32 -8.50
N ARG A 34 -0.09 4.30 -9.79
CA ARG A 34 -0.73 5.12 -10.84
C ARG A 34 -2.19 4.73 -11.08
N SER A 35 -2.45 3.42 -11.07
CA SER A 35 -3.80 2.88 -11.21
C SER A 35 -4.59 2.93 -9.90
N PRO A 36 -5.93 3.03 -9.94
CA PRO A 36 -6.77 2.91 -8.75
C PRO A 36 -6.47 1.64 -7.97
N GLU A 37 -6.74 1.64 -6.67
CA GLU A 37 -6.52 0.47 -5.84
C GLU A 37 -7.29 -0.74 -6.39
N LYS A 38 -6.60 -1.86 -6.55
CA LYS A 38 -7.23 -3.07 -7.10
C LYS A 38 -8.31 -3.63 -6.15
N LYS A 39 -9.11 -4.55 -6.69
CA LYS A 39 -10.07 -5.33 -5.90
C LYS A 39 -9.33 -6.27 -4.93
N GLU A 40 -9.97 -6.57 -3.81
CA GLU A 40 -9.47 -7.46 -2.74
C GLU A 40 -8.96 -8.81 -3.26
N LEU A 41 -9.54 -9.34 -4.34
CA LEU A 41 -9.07 -10.58 -4.97
C LEU A 41 -7.58 -10.54 -5.32
N PHE A 42 -7.04 -9.36 -5.65
CA PHE A 42 -5.66 -9.15 -6.06
C PHE A 42 -4.75 -8.58 -4.96
N LEU A 43 -5.33 -8.17 -3.83
CA LEU A 43 -4.62 -7.44 -2.76
C LEU A 43 -4.80 -8.18 -1.43
N PRO A 44 -3.86 -9.06 -1.04
CA PRO A 44 -3.98 -9.87 0.17
C PRO A 44 -4.19 -9.03 1.44
N TYR A 45 -3.54 -7.86 1.51
CA TYR A 45 -3.67 -6.94 2.64
C TYR A 45 -5.11 -6.44 2.90
N LYS A 46 -6.00 -6.47 1.88
CA LYS A 46 -7.41 -6.10 2.04
C LYS A 46 -8.25 -7.14 2.78
N LYS A 47 -7.79 -8.40 2.84
CA LYS A 47 -8.47 -9.50 3.53
C LYS A 47 -8.25 -9.49 5.04
N ARG A 48 -7.34 -8.64 5.52
CA ARG A 48 -7.02 -8.52 6.95
C ARG A 48 -8.16 -7.83 7.68
N LEU A 49 -8.55 -8.38 8.84
CA LEU A 49 -9.55 -7.78 9.72
C LEU A 49 -9.10 -6.45 10.32
N ASN A 50 -7.78 -6.24 10.44
CA ASN A 50 -7.19 -5.01 10.96
C ASN A 50 -6.10 -4.51 10.01
N SER A 51 -6.46 -3.49 9.22
CA SER A 51 -5.56 -2.77 8.30
C SER A 51 -5.56 -1.27 8.60
N SER A 52 -5.84 -0.89 9.85
CA SER A 52 -5.89 0.52 10.28
C SER A 52 -4.56 1.27 10.10
N ASN A 53 -3.45 0.53 9.96
CA ASN A 53 -2.11 1.02 9.70
C ASN A 53 -1.73 1.02 8.21
N PHE A 54 -2.69 0.85 7.30
CA PHE A 54 -2.49 0.94 5.86
C PHE A 54 -3.26 2.11 5.24
N GLU A 55 -2.62 2.83 4.32
CA GLU A 55 -3.25 3.85 3.48
C GLU A 55 -2.84 3.65 2.02
N PHE A 56 -3.78 3.86 1.09
CA PHE A 56 -3.53 3.82 -0.35
C PHE A 56 -3.71 5.19 -0.99
N HIS A 57 -2.74 5.59 -1.81
CA HIS A 57 -2.80 6.79 -2.64
C HIS A 57 -2.67 6.46 -4.12
N GLN A 58 -3.63 6.92 -4.92
CA GLN A 58 -3.50 6.89 -6.38
C GLN A 58 -2.69 8.10 -6.84
N ILE A 59 -1.42 7.88 -7.21
CA ILE A 59 -0.46 8.95 -7.53
C ILE A 59 0.39 8.53 -8.72
N ASP A 60 0.59 9.43 -9.67
CA ASP A 60 1.63 9.33 -10.69
C ASP A 60 2.83 10.21 -10.33
N LEU A 61 3.89 9.60 -9.81
CA LEU A 61 5.10 10.29 -9.39
C LEU A 61 5.74 11.14 -10.49
N ASN A 62 5.49 10.90 -11.77
CA ASN A 62 6.04 11.75 -12.83
C ASN A 62 5.32 13.10 -12.94
N HIS A 63 4.06 13.16 -12.51
CA HIS A 63 3.17 14.31 -12.72
C HIS A 63 2.68 14.93 -11.40
N ASP A 64 2.73 14.18 -10.29
CA ASP A 64 2.06 14.50 -9.04
C ASP A 64 3.05 14.77 -7.88
N MET A 65 4.33 15.04 -8.15
CA MET A 65 5.34 15.27 -7.10
C MET A 65 4.98 16.37 -6.09
N LEU A 66 4.19 17.36 -6.51
CA LEU A 66 3.75 18.47 -5.65
C LEU A 66 2.47 18.15 -4.84
N LYS A 67 1.87 16.98 -5.03
CA LYS A 67 0.68 16.51 -4.30
C LYS A 67 1.03 15.59 -3.12
N LEU A 68 2.31 15.24 -2.98
CA LEU A 68 2.91 14.47 -1.88
C LEU A 68 3.43 15.40 -0.80
#